data_AF-A0A7R7VPB0-F1
#
_entry.id   AF-A0A7R7VPB0-F1
#
_cell.length_a   1.000
_cell.length_b   1.000
_cell.length_c   1.000
_cell.angle_alpha   90.00
_cell.angle_beta   90.00
_cell.angle_gamma   90.00
#
_symmetry.space_group_name_H-M   'P 1'
#
loop_
_entity.id
_entity.type
_entity.pdbx_description
1 polymer ?
#
loop_
_entity_poly.entity_id
_entity_poly.type
_entity_poly.pdbx_seq_one_letter_code
_entity_poly.pdbx_strand_id
1 'polypeptide(L)'
;MDTGSCVVARLPTGIARPPRLTTNSEVATMTYLQSKISLPIPKILDWNDNSSNPIGTEYIIQEHVAGVQLHQMWPKMNSEQHMLCAKMLSLVIRNMASLDFPAYGGLYFSDGPLESHMKIPFNQGFCIGPHCNPVFWNRNPGELELYGSQVPTAVLVSFTILNLLNNQF
;
A
#
# COMPACT_ATOMS: atom_id res chain seq x y z
N MET A 1 9.28 -29.77 -10.95
CA MET A 1 10.03 -28.79 -11.76
C MET A 1 10.03 -27.53 -10.94
N ASP A 2 11.11 -27.33 -10.19
CA ASP A 2 11.13 -26.46 -9.03
C ASP A 2 12.08 -25.34 -9.47
N THR A 3 11.53 -24.28 -10.05
CA THR A 3 12.32 -23.18 -10.65
C THR A 3 13.07 -22.34 -9.62
N GLY A 4 13.21 -22.79 -8.36
CA GLY A 4 13.93 -22.10 -7.28
C GLY A 4 13.38 -20.71 -6.94
N SER A 5 12.24 -20.31 -7.50
CA SER A 5 11.69 -18.96 -7.39
C SER A 5 10.70 -18.91 -6.23
N CYS A 6 11.05 -18.17 -5.18
CA CYS A 6 10.16 -17.94 -4.04
C CYS A 6 9.17 -16.81 -4.36
N VAL A 7 7.88 -17.06 -4.12
CA VAL A 7 6.80 -16.09 -4.27
C VAL A 7 6.02 -15.97 -2.97
N VAL A 8 5.38 -14.83 -2.76
CA VAL A 8 4.50 -14.59 -1.61
C VAL A 8 3.08 -14.38 -2.12
N ALA A 9 2.14 -15.16 -1.60
CA ALA A 9 0.71 -14.94 -1.80
C ALA A 9 0.13 -14.24 -0.56
N ARG A 10 -0.56 -13.13 -0.77
CA ARG A 10 -1.27 -12.35 0.24
C ARG A 10 -2.77 -12.50 0.01
N LEU A 11 -3.49 -12.86 1.07
CA LEU A 11 -4.95 -12.94 1.09
C LEU A 11 -5.50 -11.89 2.06
N PRO A 12 -6.63 -11.22 1.73
CA PRO A 12 -7.29 -10.32 2.67
C PRO A 12 -7.65 -11.07 3.95
N THR A 13 -7.41 -10.42 5.08
CA THR A 13 -7.96 -10.89 6.35
C THR A 13 -9.40 -10.38 6.46
N GLY A 14 -10.32 -11.14 7.07
CA GLY A 14 -11.75 -10.80 7.14
C GLY A 14 -12.10 -9.46 7.82
N ILE A 15 -11.11 -8.77 8.40
CA ILE A 15 -11.22 -7.43 9.01
C ILE A 15 -11.08 -6.32 7.95
N ALA A 16 -10.38 -6.59 6.83
CA ALA A 16 -10.22 -5.66 5.73
C ALA A 16 -11.50 -5.64 4.87
N ARG A 17 -12.37 -4.65 5.10
CA ARG A 17 -13.63 -4.48 4.36
C ARG A 17 -13.67 -3.11 3.67
N PRO A 18 -14.12 -3.03 2.40
CA PRO A 18 -14.43 -4.14 1.48
C PRO A 18 -13.16 -4.81 0.93
N PRO A 19 -13.11 -6.16 0.84
CA PRO A 19 -11.91 -6.88 0.37
C PRO A 19 -11.47 -6.48 -1.03
N ARG A 20 -12.42 -6.41 -1.98
CA ARG A 20 -12.18 -5.94 -3.35
C ARG A 20 -11.51 -4.57 -3.44
N LEU A 21 -12.03 -3.58 -2.69
CA LEU A 21 -11.45 -2.23 -2.69
C LEU A 21 -10.06 -2.23 -2.07
N THR A 22 -9.87 -2.99 -1.00
CA THR A 22 -8.57 -3.10 -0.32
C THR A 22 -7.51 -3.68 -1.25
N THR A 23 -7.78 -4.81 -1.88
CA THR A 23 -6.85 -5.45 -2.83
C THR A 23 -6.52 -4.51 -3.98
N ASN A 24 -7.53 -3.89 -4.60
CA ASN A 24 -7.31 -2.96 -5.71
C ASN A 24 -6.46 -1.76 -5.28
N SER A 25 -6.76 -1.19 -4.10
CA SER A 25 -6.03 -0.02 -3.60
C SER A 25 -4.58 -0.35 -3.20
N GLU A 26 -4.35 -1.52 -2.61
CA GLU A 26 -3.00 -1.98 -2.29
C GLU A 26 -2.14 -2.17 -3.54
N VAL A 27 -2.68 -2.84 -4.57
CA VAL A 27 -1.98 -3.09 -5.84
C VAL A 27 -1.67 -1.76 -6.54
N ALA A 28 -2.65 -0.85 -6.62
CA ALA A 28 -2.46 0.47 -7.21
C ALA A 28 -1.39 1.27 -6.46
N THR A 29 -1.41 1.24 -5.13
CA THR A 29 -0.42 1.93 -4.29
C THR A 29 0.99 1.37 -4.49
N MET A 30 1.16 0.05 -4.48
CA MET A 30 2.46 -0.57 -4.74
C MET A 30 3.00 -0.21 -6.13
N THR A 31 2.15 -0.28 -7.15
CA THR A 31 2.51 0.04 -8.53
C THR A 31 2.91 1.51 -8.68
N TYR A 32 2.14 2.42 -8.08
CA TYR A 32 2.45 3.84 -8.10
C TYR A 32 3.77 4.14 -7.39
N LEU A 33 3.96 3.61 -6.18
CA LEU A 33 5.19 3.86 -5.42
C LEU A 33 6.42 3.28 -6.13
N GLN A 34 6.33 2.09 -6.75
CA GLN A 34 7.41 1.54 -7.58
C GLN A 34 7.87 2.49 -8.69
N SER A 35 6.94 3.28 -9.24
CA SER A 35 7.24 4.27 -10.29
C SER A 35 7.81 5.60 -9.76
N LYS A 36 7.66 5.88 -8.45
CA LYS A 36 7.97 7.19 -7.87
C LYS A 36 9.15 7.18 -6.91
N ILE A 37 9.40 6.07 -6.22
CA ILE A 37 10.42 5.99 -5.18
C ILE A 37 11.37 4.82 -5.42
N SER A 38 12.66 5.03 -5.17
CA SER A 38 13.71 4.02 -5.34
C SER A 38 13.79 3.04 -4.17
N LEU A 39 12.65 2.51 -3.72
CA LEU A 39 12.60 1.48 -2.68
C LEU A 39 12.37 0.09 -3.24
N PRO A 40 12.91 -0.95 -2.58
CA PRO A 40 12.66 -2.35 -2.92
C PRO A 40 11.22 -2.74 -2.56
N ILE A 41 10.25 -2.27 -3.34
CA ILE A 41 8.85 -2.68 -3.24
C ILE A 41 8.69 -3.98 -4.04
N PRO A 42 8.19 -5.08 -3.44
CA PRO A 42 8.01 -6.36 -4.14
C PRO A 42 7.22 -6.20 -5.43
N LYS A 43 7.72 -6.74 -6.54
CA LYS A 43 6.99 -6.71 -7.82
C LYS A 43 5.74 -7.57 -7.72
N ILE A 44 4.62 -7.03 -8.17
CA ILE A 44 3.37 -7.78 -8.28
C ILE A 44 3.46 -8.69 -9.50
N LEU A 45 3.19 -9.97 -9.31
CA LEU A 45 3.26 -11.01 -10.33
C LEU A 45 1.86 -11.35 -10.86
N ASP A 46 0.88 -11.43 -9.96
CA ASP A 46 -0.53 -11.64 -10.29
C ASP A 46 -1.42 -11.13 -9.15
N TRP A 47 -2.67 -10.81 -9.42
CA TRP A 47 -3.65 -10.43 -8.39
C TRP A 47 -5.07 -10.56 -8.93
N ASN A 48 -6.04 -10.75 -8.04
CA ASN A 48 -7.45 -10.75 -8.40
C ASN A 48 -8.28 -10.16 -7.26
N ASP A 49 -9.18 -9.23 -7.59
CA ASP A 49 -10.06 -8.57 -6.64
C ASP A 49 -11.50 -9.11 -6.61
N ASN A 50 -11.78 -10.16 -7.39
CA ASN A 50 -13.07 -10.82 -7.45
C ASN A 50 -13.01 -12.19 -6.78
N SER A 51 -13.74 -12.37 -5.67
CA SER A 51 -13.84 -13.64 -4.95
C SER A 51 -14.48 -14.80 -5.75
N SER A 52 -15.07 -14.52 -6.92
CA SER A 52 -15.58 -15.55 -7.85
C SER A 52 -14.46 -16.30 -8.58
N ASN A 53 -13.19 -15.93 -8.36
CA ASN A 53 -12.05 -16.66 -8.91
C ASN A 53 -11.91 -18.06 -8.25
N PRO A 54 -11.16 -19.02 -8.85
CA PRO A 54 -11.04 -20.38 -8.33
C PRO A 54 -10.53 -20.52 -6.88
N ILE A 55 -9.83 -19.51 -6.35
CA ILE A 55 -9.32 -19.48 -4.97
C ILE A 55 -10.44 -19.10 -3.98
N GLY A 56 -11.53 -18.49 -4.44
CA GLY A 56 -12.70 -18.14 -3.62
C GLY A 56 -12.53 -16.86 -2.79
N THR A 57 -11.43 -16.13 -2.98
CA THR A 57 -11.11 -14.88 -2.27
C THR A 57 -10.19 -14.03 -3.13
N GLU A 58 -10.17 -12.72 -2.89
CA GLU A 58 -9.19 -11.83 -3.48
C GLU A 58 -7.77 -12.23 -3.07
N TYR A 59 -6.78 -11.91 -3.90
CA TYR A 59 -5.40 -12.25 -3.64
C TYR A 59 -4.42 -11.30 -4.34
N ILE A 60 -3.19 -11.26 -3.83
CA ILE A 60 -2.03 -10.64 -4.47
C ILE A 60 -0.87 -11.64 -4.42
N ILE A 61 -0.33 -12.01 -5.57
CA ILE A 61 0.90 -12.79 -5.72
C ILE A 61 2.02 -11.82 -6.10
N GLN A 62 3.12 -11.85 -5.37
CA GLN A 62 4.24 -10.95 -5.55
C GLN A 62 5.57 -11.68 -5.39
N GLU A 63 6.65 -11.07 -5.86
CA GLU A 63 8.00 -11.55 -5.63
C GLU A 63 8.30 -11.63 -4.12
N HIS A 64 9.03 -12.66 -3.72
CA HIS A 64 9.60 -12.70 -2.38
C HIS A 64 10.81 -11.76 -2.30
N VAL A 65 10.75 -10.76 -1.42
CA VAL A 65 11.92 -9.94 -1.12
C VAL A 65 12.68 -10.56 0.04
N ALA A 66 13.95 -10.90 -0.21
CA ALA A 66 14.83 -11.44 0.82
C ALA A 66 15.16 -10.36 1.85
N GLY A 67 14.90 -10.67 3.12
CA GLY A 67 15.15 -9.78 4.23
C GLY A 67 14.77 -10.45 5.56
N VAL A 68 15.16 -9.81 6.65
CA VAL A 68 14.80 -10.10 8.02
C VAL A 68 13.90 -8.98 8.51
N GLN A 69 12.91 -9.33 9.33
CA GLN A 69 12.00 -8.31 9.84
C GLN A 69 12.74 -7.40 10.83
N LEU A 70 12.58 -6.09 10.69
CA LEU A 70 13.32 -5.11 11.50
C LEU A 70 13.13 -5.37 12.99
N HIS A 71 11.93 -5.75 13.44
CA HIS A 71 11.67 -6.02 14.86
C HIS A 71 12.51 -7.18 15.42
N GLN A 72 12.93 -8.13 14.59
CA GLN A 72 13.77 -9.26 15.00
C GLN A 72 15.24 -8.85 15.09
N MET A 73 15.67 -7.92 14.23
CA MET A 73 17.05 -7.43 14.19
C MET A 73 17.28 -6.26 15.13
N TRP A 74 16.25 -5.45 15.41
CA TRP A 74 16.33 -4.25 16.23
C TRP A 74 16.98 -4.47 17.60
N PRO A 75 16.65 -5.52 18.39
CA PRO A 75 17.30 -5.78 19.68
C PRO A 75 18.76 -6.21 19.56
N LYS A 76 19.20 -6.65 18.38
CA LYS A 76 20.56 -7.14 18.08
C LYS A 76 21.47 -6.06 17.49
N MET A 77 20.90 -4.92 17.11
CA MET A 77 21.63 -3.79 16.53
C MET A 77 22.35 -2.99 17.62
N ASN A 78 23.52 -2.46 17.28
CA ASN A 78 24.22 -1.48 18.12
C ASN A 78 23.68 -0.04 17.87
N SER A 79 24.13 0.92 18.67
CA SER A 79 23.66 2.31 18.59
C SER A 79 23.90 2.98 17.23
N GLU A 80 25.02 2.67 16.57
CA GLU A 80 25.32 3.21 15.24
C GLU A 80 24.34 2.65 14.19
N GLN A 81 24.06 1.34 14.25
CA GLN A 81 23.11 0.68 13.36
C GLN A 81 21.67 1.20 13.57
N HIS A 82 21.24 1.44 14.82
CA HIS A 82 19.95 2.09 15.08
C HIS A 82 19.87 3.47 14.45
N MET A 83 20.91 4.29 14.61
CA MET A 83 20.97 5.63 14.04
C MET A 83 20.91 5.58 12.50
N LEU A 84 21.65 4.68 11.86
CA LEU A 84 21.65 4.51 10.41
C LEU A 84 20.28 4.04 9.90
N CYS A 85 19.64 3.09 10.60
CA CYS A 85 18.30 2.61 10.27
C CYS A 85 17.27 3.74 10.38
N ALA A 86 17.25 4.49 11.49
CA ALA A 86 16.37 5.64 11.68
C ALA A 86 16.58 6.71 10.61
N LYS A 87 17.84 6.99 10.25
CA LYS A 87 18.19 7.90 9.15
C LYS A 87 17.61 7.41 7.82
N MET A 88 17.80 6.13 7.47
CA MET A 88 17.24 5.56 6.24
C MET A 88 15.70 5.67 6.22
N LEU A 89 15.03 5.31 7.31
CA LEU A 89 13.58 5.43 7.44
C LEU A 89 13.10 6.87 7.25
N SER A 90 13.80 7.85 7.83
CA SER A 90 13.46 9.27 7.66
C SER A 90 13.58 9.73 6.20
N LEU A 91 14.58 9.24 5.45
CA LEU A 91 14.73 9.55 4.03
C LEU A 91 13.56 8.98 3.23
N VAL A 92 13.16 7.74 3.53
CA VAL A 92 12.02 7.06 2.92
C VAL A 92 10.72 7.81 3.17
N ILE A 93 10.42 8.11 4.43
CA ILE A 93 9.19 8.81 4.83
C ILE A 93 9.14 10.18 4.16
N ARG A 94 10.26 10.91 4.12
CA ARG A 94 10.30 12.20 3.41
C ARG A 94 9.98 12.06 1.92
N ASN A 95 10.56 11.07 1.24
CA ASN A 95 10.32 10.86 -0.19
C ASN A 95 8.85 10.48 -0.48
N MET A 96 8.22 9.70 0.41
CA MET A 96 6.79 9.41 0.31
C MET A 96 5.93 10.65 0.60
N ALA A 97 6.31 11.44 1.60
CA ALA A 97 5.59 12.66 1.99
C ALA A 97 5.70 13.79 0.98
N SER A 98 6.72 13.77 0.10
CA SER A 98 6.84 14.73 -1.01
C SER A 98 5.96 14.40 -2.22
N LEU A 99 5.19 13.31 -2.18
CA LEU A 99 4.25 12.99 -3.25
C LEU A 99 2.97 13.80 -3.05
N ASP A 100 2.66 14.67 -4.02
CA ASP A 100 1.45 15.48 -4.00
C ASP A 100 0.24 14.65 -4.45
N PHE A 101 -0.81 14.65 -3.63
CA PHE A 101 -2.09 14.00 -3.93
C PHE A 101 -3.21 15.06 -3.96
N PRO A 102 -4.20 14.93 -4.87
CA PRO A 102 -5.25 15.94 -5.05
C PRO A 102 -6.33 15.88 -3.96
N ALA A 103 -6.38 14.81 -3.17
CA ALA A 103 -7.38 14.60 -2.13
C ALA A 103 -6.99 13.48 -1.15
N TYR A 104 -7.74 13.40 -0.04
CA TYR A 104 -7.73 12.25 0.86
C TYR A 104 -8.49 11.06 0.27
N GLY A 105 -7.93 9.87 0.41
CA GLY A 105 -8.58 8.64 -0.03
C GLY A 105 -7.60 7.49 -0.21
N GLY A 106 -8.09 6.38 -0.77
CA GLY A 106 -7.24 5.30 -1.27
C GLY A 106 -6.78 5.60 -2.70
N LEU A 107 -5.61 5.12 -3.08
CA LEU A 107 -5.15 5.16 -4.47
C LEU A 107 -5.73 3.95 -5.23
N TYR A 108 -6.22 4.15 -6.44
CA TYR A 108 -6.76 3.09 -7.31
C TYR A 108 -6.29 3.29 -8.75
N PHE A 109 -6.44 2.27 -9.60
CA PHE A 109 -6.30 2.44 -11.04
C PHE A 109 -7.48 3.20 -11.63
N SER A 110 -7.26 4.05 -12.65
CA SER A 110 -8.33 4.85 -13.26
C SER A 110 -9.44 3.98 -13.88
N ASP A 111 -9.09 2.81 -14.40
CA ASP A 111 -9.99 1.79 -14.97
C ASP A 111 -10.49 0.78 -13.94
N GLY A 112 -10.11 0.94 -12.67
CA GLY A 112 -10.59 0.11 -11.56
C GLY A 112 -12.10 0.19 -11.35
N PRO A 113 -12.69 -0.79 -10.64
CA PRO A 113 -14.12 -0.99 -10.49
C PRO A 113 -14.76 -0.04 -9.46
N LEU A 114 -14.55 1.26 -9.67
CA LEU A 114 -15.14 2.34 -8.89
C LEU A 114 -16.09 3.16 -9.79
N GLU A 115 -17.19 3.62 -9.21
CA GLU A 115 -18.11 4.54 -9.88
C GLU A 115 -17.44 5.89 -10.17
N SER A 116 -17.78 6.53 -11.29
CA SER A 116 -17.13 7.77 -11.73
C SER A 116 -17.19 8.91 -10.71
N HIS A 117 -18.28 9.01 -9.94
CA HIS A 117 -18.44 10.05 -8.91
C HIS A 117 -17.55 9.82 -7.67
N MET A 118 -17.02 8.61 -7.50
CA MET A 118 -16.11 8.25 -6.42
C MET A 118 -14.63 8.38 -6.83
N LYS A 119 -14.34 8.86 -8.04
CA LYS A 119 -12.98 8.98 -8.58
C LYS A 119 -12.59 10.45 -8.68
N ILE A 120 -11.48 10.81 -8.04
CA ILE A 120 -10.76 12.06 -8.29
C ILE A 120 -9.56 11.71 -9.18
N PRO A 121 -9.51 12.17 -10.45
CA PRO A 121 -8.42 11.85 -11.36
C PRO A 121 -7.06 12.23 -10.76
N PHE A 122 -6.06 11.34 -10.86
CA PHE A 122 -4.74 11.57 -10.31
C PHE A 122 -3.65 10.87 -11.11
N ASN A 123 -2.76 11.64 -11.74
CA ASN A 123 -1.72 11.09 -12.62
C ASN A 123 -2.28 10.20 -13.75
N GLN A 124 -1.47 9.92 -14.76
CA GLN A 124 -1.91 9.03 -15.85
C GLN A 124 -2.03 7.60 -15.32
N GLY A 125 -3.24 7.04 -15.36
CA GLY A 125 -3.55 5.66 -14.98
C GLY A 125 -3.98 5.46 -13.51
N PHE A 126 -4.02 6.51 -12.69
CA PHE A 126 -4.48 6.41 -11.30
C PHE A 126 -5.63 7.38 -10.97
N CYS A 127 -6.30 7.12 -9.85
CA CYS A 127 -7.27 8.03 -9.26
C CYS A 127 -7.27 7.88 -7.73
N ILE A 128 -7.75 8.92 -7.04
CA ILE A 128 -8.08 8.86 -5.62
C ILE A 128 -9.55 8.46 -5.48
N GLY A 129 -9.78 7.45 -4.65
CA GLY A 129 -11.10 6.90 -4.37
C GLY A 129 -11.36 6.76 -2.87
N PRO A 130 -12.44 6.03 -2.48
CA PRO A 130 -12.84 5.91 -1.09
C PRO A 130 -11.76 5.23 -0.22
N HIS A 131 -11.76 5.53 1.08
CA HIS A 131 -10.79 4.99 2.03
C HIS A 131 -11.13 3.53 2.39
N CYS A 132 -10.14 2.63 2.44
CA CYS A 132 -10.37 1.20 2.75
C CYS A 132 -10.47 0.87 4.27
N ASN A 133 -10.76 1.86 5.12
CA ASN A 133 -10.84 1.62 6.58
C ASN A 133 -12.28 1.24 6.95
N PRO A 134 -12.51 0.19 7.77
CA PRO A 134 -13.85 -0.22 8.20
C PRO A 134 -14.72 0.89 8.82
N VAL A 135 -14.12 1.94 9.38
CA VAL A 135 -14.84 3.09 9.94
C VAL A 135 -15.23 4.12 8.87
N PHE A 136 -14.49 4.20 7.77
CA PHE A 136 -14.59 5.28 6.78
C PHE A 136 -14.88 4.82 5.35
N TRP A 137 -15.12 3.53 5.11
CA TRP A 137 -15.33 2.97 3.76
C TRP A 137 -16.56 3.48 3.01
N ASN A 138 -17.56 4.00 3.73
CA ASN A 138 -18.79 4.57 3.16
C ASN A 138 -18.67 6.07 2.81
N ARG A 139 -17.46 6.63 2.79
CA ARG A 139 -17.24 8.08 2.61
C ARG A 139 -16.55 8.38 1.28
N ASN A 140 -16.88 9.52 0.68
CA ASN A 140 -16.28 9.95 -0.58
C ASN A 140 -14.86 10.48 -0.38
N PRO A 141 -13.98 10.39 -1.40
CA PRO A 141 -12.66 11.01 -1.33
C PRO A 141 -12.78 12.54 -1.12
N GLY A 142 -11.91 13.09 -0.28
CA GLY A 142 -11.86 14.54 -0.01
C GLY A 142 -12.90 15.10 0.97
N GLU A 143 -13.75 14.28 1.60
CA GLU A 143 -14.66 14.75 2.67
C GLU A 143 -13.84 15.23 3.90
N LEU A 144 -13.83 16.55 4.12
CA LEU A 144 -13.00 17.27 5.10
C LEU A 144 -13.40 17.09 6.56
N GLU A 145 -14.63 16.65 6.87
CA GLU A 145 -15.11 16.50 8.26
C GLU A 145 -14.28 15.52 9.12
N LEU A 146 -13.36 14.78 8.50
CA LEU A 146 -12.59 13.69 9.09
C LEU A 146 -11.14 14.04 9.46
N TYR A 147 -10.60 15.15 8.96
CA TYR A 147 -9.22 15.56 9.18
C TYR A 147 -9.26 17.02 9.61
N GLY A 148 -8.93 17.32 10.87
CA GLY A 148 -8.88 18.70 11.36
C GLY A 148 -8.09 19.61 10.41
N SER A 149 -8.30 20.93 10.49
CA SER A 149 -7.93 22.01 9.54
C SER A 149 -6.51 22.06 8.91
N GLN A 150 -5.63 21.11 9.16
CA GLN A 150 -4.38 20.91 8.44
C GLN A 150 -4.56 19.82 7.38
N VAL A 151 -3.93 20.03 6.23
CA VAL A 151 -3.90 19.06 5.13
C VAL A 151 -2.67 18.15 5.36
N PRO A 152 -2.73 17.01 6.10
CA PRO A 152 -1.63 16.05 6.06
C PRO A 152 -1.50 15.44 4.66
N THR A 153 -0.31 15.53 4.08
CA THR A 153 0.09 14.95 2.78
C THR A 153 0.10 13.42 2.75
N ALA A 154 -0.43 12.75 3.78
CA ALA A 154 -0.31 11.32 3.97
C ALA A 154 -1.63 10.63 3.63
N VAL A 155 -1.69 10.03 2.44
CA VAL A 155 -2.54 8.86 2.22
C VAL A 155 -2.16 7.86 3.31
N LEU A 156 -3.10 7.50 4.19
CA LEU A 156 -2.90 6.44 5.17
C LEU A 156 -2.86 5.10 4.44
N VAL A 157 -1.71 4.80 3.84
CA VAL A 157 -1.36 3.48 3.32
C VAL A 157 -1.00 2.59 4.51
N SER A 158 -1.93 2.40 5.45
CA SER A 158 -1.60 1.82 6.75
C SER A 158 -1.18 0.36 6.65
N PHE A 159 -1.62 -0.38 5.61
CA PHE A 159 -1.25 -1.78 5.43
C PHE A 159 -0.02 -1.99 4.53
N THR A 160 0.13 -1.26 3.43
CA THR A 160 1.28 -1.44 2.53
C THR A 160 2.56 -0.82 3.09
N ILE A 161 2.50 0.35 3.73
CA ILE A 161 3.70 0.96 4.34
C ILE A 161 4.16 0.13 5.54
N LEU A 162 3.24 -0.35 6.39
CA LEU A 162 3.61 -1.18 7.53
C LEU A 162 4.23 -2.52 7.08
N ASN A 163 3.70 -3.15 6.03
CA ASN A 163 4.29 -4.38 5.47
C ASN A 163 5.61 -4.14 4.72
N LEU A 164 5.77 -3.01 4.03
CA LEU A 164 7.03 -2.62 3.39
C LEU A 164 8.11 -2.34 4.43
N LEU A 165 7.77 -1.69 5.55
CA LEU A 165 8.72 -1.45 6.64
C LEU A 165 9.06 -2.74 7.40
N ASN A 166 8.12 -3.68 7.49
CA ASN A 166 8.32 -4.94 8.23
C ASN A 166 9.19 -5.96 7.49
N ASN A 167 9.34 -5.90 6.16
CA ASN A 167 10.01 -6.95 5.37
C ASN A 167 11.31 -6.50 4.65
N GLN A 168 11.88 -5.33 4.98
CA GLN A 168 12.98 -4.72 4.19
C GLN A 168 14.28 -4.43 4.97
N PHE A 169 14.65 -5.25 5.97
CA PHE A 169 15.90 -5.03 6.73
C PHE A 169 16.74 -6.29 6.92
#